data_AF-A0A9N7YFU7-F1
#
_entry.id   AF-A0A9N7YFU7-F1
#
_cell.length_a   1.000
_cell.length_b   1.000
_cell.length_c   1.000
_cell.angle_alpha   90.00
_cell.angle_beta   90.00
_cell.angle_gamma   90.00
#
_symmetry.space_group_name_H-M   'P 1'
#
loop_
_entity.id
_entity.type
_entity.pdbx_description
1 polymer ?
#
loop_
_entity_poly.entity_id
_entity_poly.type
_entity_poly.pdbx_seq_one_letter_code
_entity_poly.pdbx_strand_id
1 'polypeptide(L)'
;MFLLTLLGPDLSGGVSLVTGFSLSRSNHPLILSSCSPLILSSSHPLILSSCNPVILSSCHPVILSSSHPLILSSCHPVILSSSHPLILSSCNPVILSSSHPLILSSSHPVILSSCHPLILSSSHPVILSSCHPLILSSSHPVIL
;
A
#
# COMPACT_ATOMS: atom_id res chain seq x y z
N MET A 1 -1.39 26.27 12.28
CA MET A 1 -1.21 25.73 13.65
C MET A 1 -1.50 24.24 13.57
N PHE A 2 -0.47 23.41 13.48
CA PHE A 2 -0.62 21.97 13.22
C PHE A 2 0.00 21.22 14.40
N LEU A 3 -0.83 20.42 15.10
CA LEU A 3 -0.45 19.73 16.32
C LEU A 3 0.21 18.40 15.94
N LEU A 4 1.53 18.32 16.09
CA LEU A 4 2.27 17.06 16.08
C LEU A 4 2.25 16.51 17.52
N THR A 5 1.25 15.68 17.86
CA THR A 5 1.22 15.06 19.19
C THR A 5 2.13 13.83 19.18
N LEU A 6 3.41 14.00 19.54
CA LEU A 6 4.31 12.90 19.85
C LEU A 6 3.99 12.40 21.26
N LEU A 7 3.29 11.26 21.37
CA LEU A 7 3.09 10.58 22.65
C LEU A 7 3.90 9.27 22.66
N GLY A 8 5.15 9.33 23.16
CA GLY A 8 5.98 8.15 23.46
C GLY A 8 7.48 8.29 23.07
N PRO A 9 8.41 7.62 23.80
CA PRO A 9 9.88 7.74 23.63
C PRO A 9 10.38 6.91 22.43
N ASP A 10 11.59 7.05 21.87
CA ASP A 10 12.63 8.08 21.72
C ASP A 10 13.75 7.45 20.85
N LEU A 11 14.62 8.29 20.26
CA LEU A 11 16.06 8.15 19.91
C LEU A 11 16.74 6.80 19.47
N SER A 12 16.10 5.62 19.36
CA SER A 12 16.78 4.40 18.85
C SER A 12 15.93 3.27 18.24
N GLY A 13 14.65 3.44 17.91
CA GLY A 13 13.84 2.33 17.36
C GLY A 13 12.37 2.69 17.27
N GLY A 14 11.94 3.12 16.09
CA GLY A 14 10.73 3.92 15.89
C GLY A 14 9.40 3.23 16.22
N VAL A 15 8.68 3.82 17.17
CA VAL A 15 7.22 3.78 17.26
C VAL A 15 6.75 5.22 17.43
N SER A 16 5.96 5.75 16.49
CA SER A 16 5.39 7.09 16.59
C SER A 16 3.91 7.03 16.26
N LEU A 17 3.06 7.43 17.20
CA LEU A 17 1.62 7.54 16.97
C LEU A 17 1.34 8.90 16.34
N VAL A 18 1.36 8.97 15.01
CA VAL A 18 1.08 10.20 14.26
C VAL A 18 -0.41 10.32 13.98
N THR A 19 -1.10 11.21 14.70
CA THR A 19 -2.50 11.58 14.42
C THR A 19 -2.54 12.91 13.66
N GLY A 20 -2.19 12.90 12.37
CA GLY A 20 -2.30 14.08 11.49
C GLY A 20 -1.43 14.04 10.24
N PHE A 21 -1.62 15.02 9.35
CA PHE A 21 -0.88 15.18 8.08
C PHE A 21 0.63 15.17 8.30
N SER A 22 1.29 14.05 8.01
CA SER A 22 2.74 13.93 8.01
C SER A 22 3.27 13.94 6.59
N LEU A 23 4.18 14.87 6.32
CA LEU A 23 5.04 14.89 5.15
C LEU A 23 6.45 14.66 5.66
N SER A 24 6.88 13.40 5.66
CA SER A 24 8.15 13.00 6.25
C SER A 24 8.94 12.13 5.29
N ARG A 25 10.26 12.38 5.25
CA ARG A 25 11.24 11.49 4.64
C ARG A 25 11.97 10.78 5.77
N SER A 26 11.66 9.49 5.96
CA SER A 26 12.27 8.68 7.02
C SER A 26 13.29 7.69 6.44
N ASN A 27 14.42 7.57 7.12
CA ASN A 27 15.45 6.54 6.87
C ASN A 27 15.41 5.44 7.95
N HIS A 28 14.25 5.25 8.58
CA HIS A 28 14.05 4.25 9.63
C HIS A 28 12.69 3.59 9.44
N PRO A 29 12.53 2.32 9.88
CA PRO A 29 11.24 1.66 9.84
C PRO A 29 10.21 2.42 10.67
N LEU A 30 8.97 2.46 10.18
CA LEU A 30 7.86 3.14 10.86
C LEU A 30 6.69 2.20 11.08
N ILE A 31 6.10 2.30 12.27
CA ILE A 31 4.84 1.65 12.61
C ILE A 31 3.86 2.75 13.00
N LEU A 32 2.81 2.92 12.21
CA LEU A 32 1.78 3.94 12.44
C LEU A 32 0.39 3.31 12.46
N SER A 33 -0.50 3.88 13.27
CA SER A 33 -1.90 3.47 13.37
C SER A 33 -2.82 4.68 13.46
N SER A 34 -4.01 4.58 12.85
CA SER A 34 -5.07 5.61 12.94
C SER A 34 -4.64 6.98 12.42
N CYS A 35 -3.92 7.01 11.30
CA CYS A 35 -3.43 8.25 10.68
C CYS A 35 -4.46 8.86 9.73
N SER A 36 -4.55 10.19 9.71
CA SER A 36 -5.42 10.89 8.76
C SER A 36 -4.97 12.34 8.51
N PRO A 37 -4.59 12.74 7.28
CA PRO A 37 -4.00 12.02 6.12
C PRO A 37 -2.51 11.66 6.28
N LEU A 38 -1.93 10.84 5.38
CA LEU A 38 -0.50 10.51 5.37
C LEU A 38 0.14 10.57 3.98
N ILE A 39 1.27 11.29 3.86
CA ILE A 39 2.10 11.33 2.64
C ILE A 39 3.56 11.07 3.02
N LEU A 40 4.12 9.96 2.55
CA LEU A 40 5.45 9.54 2.97
C LEU A 40 6.31 9.05 1.81
N SER A 41 7.58 9.40 1.86
CA SER A 41 8.60 8.81 1.00
C SER A 41 9.70 8.26 1.89
N SER A 42 9.88 6.95 1.86
CA SER A 42 10.87 6.25 2.68
C SER A 42 11.51 5.16 1.85
N SER A 43 12.71 4.73 2.24
CA SER A 43 13.40 3.55 1.70
C SER A 43 13.38 2.36 2.68
N HIS A 44 12.54 2.42 3.71
CA HIS A 44 12.56 1.50 4.85
C HIS A 44 11.19 0.84 5.09
N PRO A 45 11.13 -0.22 5.93
CA PRO A 45 9.90 -0.94 6.21
C PRO A 45 8.81 -0.05 6.81
N LEU A 46 7.58 -0.19 6.31
CA LEU A 46 6.41 0.52 6.81
C LEU A 46 5.31 -0.47 7.20
N ILE A 47 4.78 -0.30 8.41
CA ILE A 47 3.60 -1.02 8.90
C ILE A 47 2.54 0.02 9.25
N LEU A 48 1.41 -0.05 8.55
CA LEU A 48 0.31 0.91 8.67
C LEU A 48 -1.00 0.19 9.01
N SER A 49 -1.75 0.75 9.95
CA SER A 49 -3.09 0.27 10.29
C SER A 49 -4.11 1.39 10.31
N SER A 50 -5.24 1.18 9.63
CA SER A 50 -6.41 2.06 9.66
C SER A 50 -6.09 3.52 9.31
N CYS A 51 -5.50 3.75 8.13
CA CYS A 51 -5.08 5.09 7.69
C CYS A 51 -6.01 5.66 6.62
N ASN A 52 -6.28 6.97 6.64
CA ASN A 52 -7.19 7.60 5.68
C ASN A 52 -6.86 9.07 5.41
N PRO A 53 -6.50 9.51 4.19
CA PRO A 53 -5.94 8.78 3.05
C PRO A 53 -4.41 8.57 3.13
N VAL A 54 -3.86 7.70 2.28
CA VAL A 54 -2.43 7.34 2.26
C VAL A 54 -1.80 7.50 0.87
N ILE A 55 -0.66 8.18 0.79
CA ILE A 55 0.20 8.23 -0.40
C ILE A 55 1.62 7.84 0.00
N LEU A 56 2.15 6.75 -0.57
CA LEU A 56 3.53 6.33 -0.35
C LEU A 56 4.33 6.25 -1.65
N SER A 57 5.62 6.57 -1.55
CA SER A 57 6.56 6.48 -2.67
C SER A 57 7.91 5.91 -2.24
N SER A 58 8.49 5.04 -3.07
CA SER A 58 9.84 4.46 -2.94
C SER A 58 10.06 3.53 -1.73
N CYS A 59 9.00 2.98 -1.13
CA CYS A 59 9.04 2.30 0.17
C CYS A 59 9.41 0.81 0.10
N HIS A 60 10.18 0.34 1.07
CA HIS A 60 10.71 -1.03 1.07
C HIS A 60 10.81 -1.64 2.48
N PRO A 61 10.03 -2.67 2.86
CA PRO A 61 8.70 -3.15 2.40
C PRO A 61 7.51 -2.33 2.94
N VAL A 62 6.29 -2.60 2.45
CA VAL A 62 5.03 -2.01 2.96
C VAL A 62 4.03 -3.09 3.36
N ILE A 63 3.54 -3.02 4.60
CA ILE A 63 2.44 -3.83 5.13
C ILE A 63 1.32 -2.90 5.59
N LEU A 64 0.11 -3.10 5.07
CA LEU A 64 -1.03 -2.29 5.47
C LEU A 64 -2.32 -3.10 5.64
N SER A 65 -2.98 -2.90 6.78
CA SER A 65 -4.19 -3.64 7.13
C SER A 65 -5.47 -3.01 6.56
N SER A 66 -5.59 -1.68 6.63
CA SER A 66 -6.77 -0.97 6.11
C SER A 66 -6.44 0.46 5.74
N SER A 67 -6.87 0.88 4.55
CA SER A 67 -6.73 2.26 4.09
C SER A 67 -7.84 2.75 3.18
N HIS A 68 -8.17 4.03 3.28
CA HIS A 68 -9.18 4.65 2.44
C HIS A 68 -8.77 6.08 2.07
N PRO A 69 -8.70 6.48 0.78
CA PRO A 69 -7.99 5.86 -0.35
C PRO A 69 -6.49 5.60 -0.13
N LEU A 70 -5.88 4.79 -1.01
CA LEU A 70 -4.44 4.53 -1.02
C LEU A 70 -3.80 4.57 -2.41
N ILE A 71 -2.64 5.23 -2.48
CA ILE A 71 -1.78 5.32 -3.67
C ILE A 71 -0.35 4.89 -3.30
N LEU A 72 0.19 3.87 -3.96
CA LEU A 72 1.61 3.50 -3.85
C LEU A 72 2.32 3.58 -5.20
N SER A 73 3.55 4.07 -5.16
CA SER A 73 4.46 4.10 -6.30
C SER A 73 5.82 3.54 -5.92
N SER A 74 6.38 2.66 -6.77
CA SER A 74 7.75 2.14 -6.63
C SER A 74 8.02 1.50 -5.25
N CYS A 75 7.13 0.63 -4.78
CA CYS A 75 7.25 -0.02 -3.47
C CYS A 75 7.53 -1.52 -3.58
N HIS A 76 8.43 -2.03 -2.73
CA HIS A 76 8.88 -3.43 -2.82
C HIS A 76 9.22 -4.06 -1.46
N PRO A 77 8.64 -5.22 -1.08
CA PRO A 77 7.32 -5.78 -1.42
C PRO A 77 6.13 -5.03 -0.81
N VAL A 78 4.91 -5.34 -1.29
CA VAL A 78 3.64 -4.75 -0.81
C VAL A 78 2.65 -5.85 -0.38
N ILE A 79 2.16 -5.78 0.86
CA ILE A 79 1.12 -6.67 1.41
C ILE A 79 -0.04 -5.83 1.94
N LEU A 80 -1.24 -6.04 1.40
CA LEU A 80 -2.44 -5.25 1.70
C LEU A 80 -3.62 -6.15 2.06
N SER A 81 -4.21 -5.95 3.24
CA SER A 81 -5.42 -6.69 3.62
C SER A 81 -6.68 -6.07 3.05
N SER A 82 -6.82 -4.73 3.08
CA SER A 82 -8.01 -4.06 2.59
C SER A 82 -7.76 -2.61 2.18
N SER A 83 -8.40 -2.16 1.11
CA SER A 83 -8.26 -0.78 0.62
C SER A 83 -9.42 -0.31 -0.24
N HIS A 84 -9.87 0.94 -0.07
CA HIS A 84 -10.92 1.51 -0.91
C HIS A 84 -10.71 3.01 -1.17
N PRO A 85 -10.53 3.46 -2.43
CA PRO A 85 -9.92 2.83 -3.61
C PRO A 85 -8.40 2.59 -3.47
N LEU A 86 -7.82 1.83 -4.42
CA LEU A 86 -6.40 1.51 -4.48
C LEU A 86 -5.78 1.72 -5.87
N ILE A 87 -4.64 2.43 -5.91
CA ILE A 87 -3.81 2.61 -7.10
C ILE A 87 -2.38 2.18 -6.80
N LEU A 88 -1.86 1.22 -7.55
CA LEU A 88 -0.49 0.72 -7.46
C LEU A 88 0.25 0.86 -8.79
N SER A 89 1.44 1.45 -8.73
CA SER A 89 2.33 1.56 -9.88
C SER A 89 3.74 1.08 -9.52
N SER A 90 4.35 0.27 -10.40
CA SER A 90 5.73 -0.20 -10.27
C SER A 90 6.04 -0.91 -8.95
N CYS A 91 5.07 -1.65 -8.39
CA CYS A 91 5.19 -2.34 -7.10
C CYS A 91 5.51 -3.83 -7.28
N ASN A 92 6.42 -4.38 -6.47
CA ASN A 92 6.93 -5.75 -6.67
C ASN A 92 7.43 -6.44 -5.38
N PRO A 93 7.05 -7.71 -5.13
CA PRO A 93 5.78 -8.36 -5.44
C PRO A 93 4.57 -7.73 -4.70
N VAL A 94 3.35 -8.07 -5.13
CA VAL A 94 2.10 -7.56 -4.54
C VAL A 94 1.19 -8.71 -4.10
N ILE A 95 0.74 -8.64 -2.84
CA ILE A 95 -0.31 -9.51 -2.28
C ILE A 95 -1.44 -8.62 -1.76
N LEU A 96 -2.65 -8.82 -2.26
CA LEU A 96 -3.83 -8.06 -1.83
C LEU A 96 -5.04 -8.95 -1.60
N SER A 97 -5.66 -8.83 -0.42
CA SER A 97 -6.80 -9.66 -0.05
C SER A 97 -8.17 -9.09 -0.45
N SER A 98 -8.32 -7.77 -0.54
CA SER A 98 -9.59 -7.13 -0.90
C SER A 98 -9.40 -5.68 -1.32
N SER A 99 -10.09 -5.24 -2.37
CA SER A 99 -10.08 -3.83 -2.78
C SER A 99 -11.29 -3.40 -3.59
N HIS A 100 -11.71 -2.15 -3.42
CA HIS A 100 -12.79 -1.58 -4.23
C HIS A 100 -12.58 -0.08 -4.49
N PRO A 101 -12.42 0.38 -5.75
CA PRO A 101 -11.80 -0.25 -6.93
C PRO A 101 -10.27 -0.45 -6.81
N LEU A 102 -9.68 -1.24 -7.73
CA LEU A 102 -8.23 -1.44 -7.88
C LEU A 102 -7.72 -1.15 -9.30
N ILE A 103 -6.64 -0.37 -9.36
CA ILE A 103 -5.83 -0.16 -10.57
C ILE A 103 -4.39 -0.55 -10.25
N LEU A 104 -3.84 -1.51 -11.00
CA LEU A 104 -2.51 -2.04 -10.76
C LEU A 104 -1.68 -2.13 -12.05
N SER A 105 -0.47 -1.59 -11.98
CA SER A 105 0.60 -1.86 -12.95
C SER A 105 1.79 -2.45 -12.21
N SER A 106 2.14 -3.71 -12.51
CA SER A 106 3.27 -4.41 -11.89
C SER A 106 4.13 -5.10 -12.93
N SER A 107 5.41 -5.26 -12.59
CA SER A 107 6.37 -5.98 -13.40
C SER A 107 6.82 -7.28 -12.75
N HIS A 108 6.10 -7.79 -11.75
CA HIS A 108 6.44 -8.97 -10.94
C HIS A 108 5.18 -9.76 -10.56
N PRO A 109 5.30 -10.94 -9.92
CA PRO A 109 4.15 -11.75 -9.55
C PRO A 109 3.14 -11.01 -8.66
N VAL A 110 1.87 -11.22 -8.95
CA VAL A 110 0.74 -10.59 -8.26
C VAL A 110 -0.26 -11.64 -7.78
N ILE A 111 -0.68 -11.55 -6.52
CA ILE A 111 -1.75 -12.37 -5.95
C ILE A 111 -2.85 -11.43 -5.44
N LEU A 112 -4.05 -11.50 -6.03
CA LEU A 112 -5.20 -10.67 -5.67
C LEU A 112 -6.41 -11.54 -5.35
N SER A 113 -7.12 -11.17 -4.28
CA SER A 113 -8.43 -11.72 -3.94
C SER A 113 -9.45 -10.59 -3.83
N SER A 114 -10.71 -10.90 -4.18
CA SER A 114 -11.88 -10.08 -3.85
C SER A 114 -11.78 -8.61 -4.28
N CYS A 115 -11.44 -8.35 -5.54
CA CYS A 115 -11.31 -6.99 -6.08
C CYS A 115 -12.52 -6.58 -6.94
N HIS A 116 -13.12 -5.43 -6.65
CA HIS A 116 -14.28 -4.95 -7.44
C HIS A 116 -14.32 -3.42 -7.60
N PRO A 117 -14.27 -2.88 -8.83
CA PRO A 117 -13.71 -3.42 -10.08
C PRO A 117 -12.17 -3.51 -10.08
N LEU A 118 -11.59 -4.26 -11.03
CA LEU A 118 -10.15 -4.45 -11.18
C LEU A 118 -9.65 -4.12 -12.61
N ILE A 119 -8.63 -3.28 -12.68
CA ILE A 119 -7.84 -2.99 -13.89
C ILE A 119 -6.39 -3.36 -13.61
N LEU A 120 -5.84 -4.31 -14.37
CA LEU A 120 -4.48 -4.79 -14.17
C LEU A 120 -3.69 -4.86 -15.47
N SER A 121 -2.46 -4.35 -15.41
CA SER A 121 -1.40 -4.57 -16.38
C SER A 121 -0.22 -5.28 -15.69
N SER A 122 0.17 -6.45 -16.17
CA SER A 122 1.30 -7.21 -15.60
C SER A 122 2.18 -7.84 -16.66
N SER A 123 3.49 -7.78 -16.44
CA SER A 123 4.46 -8.52 -17.25
C SER A 123 4.87 -9.88 -16.68
N HIS A 124 4.18 -10.36 -15.64
CA HIS A 124 4.52 -11.57 -14.87
C HIS A 124 3.26 -12.35 -14.45
N PRO A 125 3.41 -13.59 -13.93
CA PRO A 125 2.28 -14.42 -13.51
C PRO A 125 1.35 -13.73 -12.52
N VAL A 126 0.05 -13.92 -12.70
CA VAL A 126 -1.00 -13.35 -11.84
C VAL A 126 -1.91 -14.45 -11.33
N ILE A 127 -2.21 -14.43 -10.04
CA ILE A 127 -3.26 -15.25 -9.41
C ILE A 127 -4.37 -14.32 -8.96
N LEU A 128 -5.57 -14.50 -9.50
CA LEU A 128 -6.78 -13.79 -9.10
C LEU A 128 -7.76 -14.76 -8.46
N SER A 129 -8.56 -14.27 -7.52
CA SER A 129 -9.72 -15.01 -7.02
C SER A 129 -10.86 -14.03 -6.74
N SER A 130 -12.07 -14.35 -7.21
CA SER A 130 -13.29 -13.59 -6.89
C SER A 130 -13.22 -12.09 -7.23
N CYS A 131 -12.63 -11.73 -8.37
CA CYS A 131 -12.48 -10.34 -8.81
C CYS A 131 -13.44 -10.01 -9.95
N HIS A 132 -14.30 -9.00 -9.83
CA HIS A 132 -15.27 -8.61 -10.86
C HIS A 132 -15.66 -7.12 -10.79
N PRO A 133 -15.91 -6.44 -11.92
CA PRO A 133 -15.48 -6.77 -13.29
C PRO A 133 -13.95 -6.68 -13.47
N LEU A 134 -13.42 -7.35 -14.51
CA LEU A 134 -11.99 -7.48 -14.79
C LEU A 134 -11.59 -6.89 -16.14
N ILE A 135 -10.57 -6.04 -16.15
CA ILE A 135 -9.83 -5.61 -17.35
C ILE A 135 -8.37 -5.99 -17.15
N LEU A 136 -7.87 -6.91 -17.97
CA LEU A 136 -6.53 -7.49 -17.83
C LEU A 136 -5.70 -7.32 -19.11
N SER A 137 -4.46 -6.87 -18.95
CA SER A 137 -3.41 -6.99 -19.95
C SER A 137 -2.24 -7.72 -19.32
N SER A 138 -1.92 -8.92 -19.81
CA SER A 138 -0.78 -9.69 -19.30
C SER A 138 0.01 -10.35 -20.42
N SER A 139 1.34 -10.37 -20.27
CA SER A 139 2.25 -11.13 -21.15
C SER A 139 2.53 -12.55 -20.65
N HIS A 140 1.98 -12.92 -19.49
CA HIS A 140 2.23 -14.19 -18.80
C HIS A 140 0.91 -14.85 -18.38
N PRO A 141 0.92 -16.13 -17.99
CA PRO A 141 -0.30 -16.83 -17.58
C PRO A 141 -0.98 -16.16 -16.38
N VAL A 142 -2.32 -16.11 -16.47
CA VAL A 142 -3.21 -15.67 -15.39
C VAL A 142 -3.96 -16.90 -14.89
N ILE A 143 -3.88 -17.15 -13.59
CA ILE A 143 -4.69 -18.13 -12.87
C ILE A 143 -5.85 -17.37 -12.25
N LEU A 144 -7.08 -17.85 -12.47
CA LEU A 144 -8.33 -17.28 -11.95
C LEU A 144 -8.97 -18.22 -10.92
#